data_AF-A0A3B8L2H2-F1
#
_entry.id   AF-A0A3B8L2H2-F1
#
_cell.length_a   1.000
_cell.length_b   1.000
_cell.length_c   1.000
_cell.angle_alpha   90.00
_cell.angle_beta   90.00
_cell.angle_gamma   90.00
#
_symmetry.space_group_name_H-M   'P 1'
#
loop_
_entity.id
_entity.type
_entity.pdbx_description
1 polymer ?
#
loop_
_entity_poly.entity_id
_entity_poly.type
_entity_poly.pdbx_seq_one_letter_code
_entity_poly.pdbx_strand_id
1 'polypeptide(L)' 'MENPPLWSLGLTAGISGREAYLHDGRARTITEAILWHGGEATNSRTDFLTFSASDRAALTRFLKSL' A
#
# COMPACT_ATOMS: atom_id res chain seq x y z
N MET A 1 -14.28 -1.21 -12.98
CA MET A 1 -13.85 -0.80 -11.62
C MET A 1 -12.52 -0.11 -11.81
N GLU A 2 -12.50 1.22 -11.65
CA GLU A 2 -11.29 2.03 -11.74
C GLU A 2 -10.35 1.63 -10.60
N ASN A 3 -9.10 1.33 -10.92
CA ASN A 3 -8.07 0.84 -10.01
C ASN A 3 -7.37 2.11 -9.46
N PRO A 4 -7.73 2.61 -8.26
CA PRO A 4 -7.19 3.84 -7.73
C PRO A 4 -5.71 3.59 -7.44
N PRO A 5 -4.89 4.59 -7.74
CA PRO A 5 -3.45 4.44 -7.61
C PRO A 5 -3.04 4.36 -6.13
N LEU A 6 -1.92 3.68 -5.86
CA LEU A 6 -1.42 3.39 -4.51
C LEU A 6 -1.18 4.62 -3.62
N TRP A 7 -1.18 5.84 -4.18
CA TRP A 7 -1.12 7.08 -3.40
C TRP A 7 -2.43 7.46 -2.68
N SER A 8 -3.56 6.85 -3.06
CA SER A 8 -4.82 7.03 -2.32
C SER A 8 -4.92 6.22 -1.01
N LEU A 9 -3.88 5.46 -0.65
CA LEU A 9 -3.85 4.68 0.60
C LEU A 9 -3.78 5.54 1.88
N GLY A 10 -3.35 6.81 1.77
CA GLY A 10 -3.21 7.71 2.93
C GLY A 10 -4.55 8.15 3.54
N LEU A 11 -5.65 8.13 2.78
CA LEU A 11 -6.93 8.69 3.27
C LEU A 11 -7.80 7.74 4.12
N THR A 12 -7.49 6.45 4.20
CA THR A 12 -8.35 5.48 4.92
C THR A 12 -7.87 5.12 6.33
N ALA A 13 -6.65 5.50 6.73
CA ALA A 13 -6.12 5.16 8.05
C ALA A 13 -6.81 5.92 9.21
N GLY A 14 -7.48 7.05 8.93
CA GLY A 14 -7.96 7.97 9.98
C GLY A 14 -9.37 7.73 10.53
N ILE A 15 -10.24 6.96 9.86
CA ILE A 15 -11.69 7.08 10.11
C ILE A 15 -12.30 5.89 10.88
N SER A 16 -11.67 4.70 10.88
CA SER A 16 -12.33 3.48 11.41
C SER A 16 -11.55 2.72 12.51
N GLY A 17 -10.44 3.24 13.03
CA GLY A 17 -9.67 2.57 14.11
C GLY A 17 -9.04 1.22 13.71
N ARG A 18 -9.15 0.83 12.44
CA ARG A 18 -8.45 -0.30 11.81
C ARG A 18 -7.95 0.15 10.44
N GLU A 19 -6.65 -0.03 10.21
CA GLU A 19 -6.06 0.14 8.89
C GLU A 19 -6.62 -0.97 7.97
N ALA A 20 -7.43 -0.58 6.99
CA ALA A 20 -7.96 -1.46 5.95
C ALA A 20 -7.57 -0.87 4.59
N TYR A 21 -6.90 -1.69 3.79
CA TYR A 21 -6.36 -1.33 2.49
C TYR A 21 -6.90 -2.30 1.43
N LEU A 22 -6.85 -1.86 0.17
CA LEU A 22 -7.55 -2.47 -0.98
C LEU A 22 -9.08 -2.27 -0.92
N HIS A 23 -9.72 -2.40 -2.08
CA HIS A 23 -11.18 -2.21 -2.23
C HIS A 23 -12.03 -3.17 -1.41
N ASP A 24 -11.52 -4.36 -1.16
CA ASP A 24 -12.16 -5.41 -0.36
C ASP A 24 -11.73 -5.36 1.12
N GLY A 25 -10.87 -4.40 1.50
CA GLY A 25 -10.39 -4.22 2.88
C GLY A 25 -9.55 -5.38 3.41
N ARG A 26 -9.12 -6.31 2.54
CA ARG A 26 -8.45 -7.55 2.98
C ARG A 26 -7.04 -7.28 3.51
N ALA A 27 -6.37 -6.24 3.02
CA ALA A 27 -5.03 -5.90 3.48
C ALA A 27 -5.12 -5.10 4.77
N ARG A 28 -4.40 -5.55 5.80
CA ARG A 28 -4.37 -4.92 7.13
C ARG A 28 -3.09 -4.11 7.34
N THR A 29 -2.18 -4.17 6.38
CA THR A 29 -0.93 -3.41 6.34
C THR A 29 -0.68 -2.84 4.94
N ILE A 30 0.09 -1.75 4.86
CA ILE A 30 0.54 -1.15 3.59
C ILE A 30 1.36 -2.16 2.78
N THR A 31 2.18 -2.98 3.45
CA THR A 31 2.96 -4.03 2.79
C THR A 31 2.07 -5.07 2.12
N GLU A 32 1.03 -5.57 2.79
CA GLU A 32 0.05 -6.48 2.17
C GLU A 32 -0.67 -5.81 1.01
N ALA A 33 -1.04 -4.53 1.15
CA ALA A 33 -1.68 -3.77 0.08
C ALA A 33 -0.80 -3.72 -1.18
N ILE A 34 0.50 -3.43 -1.03
CA ILE A 34 1.48 -3.40 -2.13
C ILE A 34 1.66 -4.79 -2.74
N LEU A 35 1.79 -5.84 -1.92
CA LEU A 35 2.06 -7.19 -2.40
C LEU A 35 0.86 -7.86 -3.08
N TRP A 36 -0.36 -7.49 -2.70
CA TRP A 36 -1.60 -8.05 -3.26
C TRP A 36 -2.23 -7.18 -4.34
N HIS A 37 -1.63 -6.03 -4.64
CA HIS A 37 -2.02 -5.22 -5.79
C HIS A 37 -1.50 -5.83 -7.09
N GLY A 38 -2.33 -5.76 -8.12
CA GLY A 38 -2.04 -6.23 -9.48
C GLY A 38 -2.54 -5.24 -10.52
N GLY A 39 -2.47 -5.60 -11.80
CA GLY A 39 -2.82 -4.70 -12.90
C GLY A 39 -1.75 -3.61 -13.05
N GLU A 40 -2.17 -2.34 -13.02
CA GLU A 40 -1.26 -1.18 -13.20
C GLU A 40 -0.16 -1.07 -12.13
N ALA A 41 -0.39 -1.61 -10.93
CA ALA A 41 0.57 -1.57 -9.83
C ALA A 41 1.61 -2.71 -9.85
N THR A 42 1.59 -3.57 -10.87
CA THR A 42 2.50 -4.73 -10.96
C THR A 42 3.96 -4.30 -10.97
N ASN A 43 4.30 -3.18 -11.64
CA ASN A 43 5.67 -2.66 -11.68
C ASN A 43 6.10 -2.17 -10.30
N SER A 44 5.29 -1.34 -9.64
CA SER A 44 5.58 -0.86 -8.28
C SER A 44 5.70 -2.00 -7.26
N ARG A 45 4.88 -3.06 -7.40
CA ARG A 45 5.01 -4.28 -6.59
C ARG A 45 6.36 -4.96 -6.84
N THR A 46 6.77 -5.07 -8.10
CA THR A 46 8.03 -5.73 -8.48
C THR A 46 9.22 -4.94 -7.95
N ASP A 47 9.22 -3.62 -8.08
CA ASP A 47 10.26 -2.75 -7.52
C ASP A 47 10.33 -2.89 -6.00
N PHE A 48 9.18 -2.88 -5.32
CA PHE A 48 9.10 -3.11 -3.88
C PHE A 48 9.69 -4.47 -3.46
N LEU A 49 9.62 -5.50 -4.31
CA LEU A 49 10.26 -6.79 -4.04
C LEU A 49 11.79 -6.72 -4.11
N THR A 50 12.36 -5.77 -4.85
CA THR A 50 13.81 -5.56 -4.93
C THR A 50 14.38 -4.75 -3.76
N PHE A 51 13.52 -4.05 -3.01
CA PHE A 51 13.94 -3.16 -1.93
C PHE A 51 14.52 -3.93 -0.74
N SER A 52 15.57 -3.35 -0.14
CA SER A 52 16.10 -3.79 1.14
C SER A 52 15.06 -3.61 2.26
N ALA A 53 15.26 -4.28 3.39
CA ALA A 53 14.37 -4.11 4.54
C ALA A 53 14.28 -2.63 5.01
N SER A 54 15.39 -1.90 4.92
CA SER A 54 15.46 -0.48 5.27
C SER A 54 14.65 0.38 4.31
N ASP A 55 14.74 0.13 3.00
CA ASP A 55 14.01 0.90 1.99
C ASP A 55 12.49 0.64 2.09
N ARG A 56 12.09 -0.61 2.36
CA ARG A 56 10.68 -0.95 2.61
C ARG A 56 10.15 -0.23 3.85
N ALA A 57 10.95 -0.13 4.91
CA ALA A 57 10.59 0.60 6.12
C ALA A 57 10.49 2.11 5.87
N ALA A 58 11.42 2.68 5.09
CA ALA A 58 11.40 4.09 4.70
C ALA A 58 10.16 4.42 3.85
N LEU A 59 9.85 3.59 2.85
CA LEU A 59 8.65 3.75 2.03
C LEU A 59 7.37 3.64 2.87
N THR A 60 7.30 2.66 3.77
CA THR A 60 6.13 2.49 4.65
C THR A 60 5.95 3.72 5.56
N ARG A 61 7.04 4.27 6.09
CA ARG A 61 7.00 5.51 6.89
C ARG A 61 6.53 6.70 6.08
N PHE A 62 7.04 6.87 4.85
CA PHE A 62 6.61 7.91 3.94
C PHE A 62 5.11 7.81 3.66
N LEU A 63 4.61 6.62 3.29
CA LEU A 63 3.20 6.39 3.00
C LEU A 63 2.28 6.63 4.20
N LYS A 64 2.76 6.41 5.44
CA LYS A 64 2.01 6.74 6.67
C LYS A 64 2.03 8.24 7.03
N SER A 65 2.84 9.05 6.35
CA SER A 65 2.96 10.49 6.61
C SER A 65 2.18 11.39 5.64
N LEU A 66 1.59 10.80 4.61
CA LEU A 66 0.67 11.44 3.66
C LEU A 66 -0.72 11.56 4.26
#